data_AF-A0A964LF53-F1
#
_entry.id   AF-A0A964LF53-F1
#
_cell.length_a   1.000
_cell.length_b   1.000
_cell.length_c   1.000
_cell.angle_alpha   90.00
_cell.angle_beta   90.00
_cell.angle_gamma   90.00
#
_symmetry.space_group_name_H-M   'P 1'
#
loop_
_entity.id
_entity.type
_entity.pdbx_description
1 polymer ?
#
loop_
_entity_poly.entity_id
_entity_poly.type
_entity_poly.pdbx_seq_one_letter_code
_entity_poly.pdbx_strand_id
1 'polypeptide(L)'
;MNKQWILDHLREAQEELTRTIAQIESEPEYGDIEFEIALAHLYSHVNTAWNSRGVDDASAGTASDDEFCRWRAFPVDIADTYFNG
;
A
#
# COMPACT_ATOMS: atom_id res chain seq x y z
N MET A 1 -0.53 -1.68 -17.97
CA MET A 1 -0.32 -1.15 -16.62
C MET A 1 -1.31 -0.01 -16.41
N ASN A 2 -2.21 -0.17 -15.44
CA ASN A 2 -3.21 0.85 -15.14
C ASN A 2 -2.59 1.97 -14.31
N LYS A 3 -2.13 3.02 -14.99
CA LYS A 3 -1.35 4.09 -14.37
C LYS A 3 -2.18 4.91 -13.38
N GLN A 4 -3.45 5.16 -13.67
CA GLN A 4 -4.28 6.01 -12.82
C GLN A 4 -4.56 5.29 -11.49
N TRP A 5 -5.00 4.04 -11.55
CA TRP A 5 -5.22 3.19 -10.37
C TRP A 5 -3.97 3.06 -9.48
N ILE A 6 -2.82 2.85 -10.11
CA ILE A 6 -1.53 2.80 -9.40
C ILE A 6 -1.23 4.13 -8.73
N LEU A 7 -1.39 5.25 -9.43
CA LEU A 7 -1.13 6.57 -8.88
C LEU A 7 -2.04 6.89 -7.70
N ASP A 8 -3.30 6.51 -7.75
CA ASP A 8 -4.25 6.76 -6.66
C ASP A 8 -3.82 6.02 -5.38
N HIS A 9 -3.48 4.74 -5.48
CA HIS A 9 -2.96 3.99 -4.33
C HIS A 9 -1.61 4.51 -3.84
N LEU A 10 -0.70 4.91 -4.73
CA LEU A 10 0.59 5.47 -4.32
C LEU A 10 0.44 6.83 -3.65
N ARG A 11 -0.57 7.63 -3.99
CA ARG A 11 -0.89 8.89 -3.31
C ARG A 11 -1.47 8.65 -1.92
N GLU A 12 -2.40 7.71 -1.79
CA GLU A 12 -2.92 7.31 -0.47
C GLU A 12 -1.80 6.77 0.43
N ALA A 13 -0.90 5.94 -0.11
CA ALA A 13 0.29 5.49 0.59
C ALA A 13 1.20 6.66 1.03
N GLN A 14 1.40 7.66 0.16
CA GLN A 14 2.17 8.85 0.49
C GLN A 14 1.54 9.65 1.63
N GLU A 15 0.21 9.84 1.60
CA GLU A 15 -0.53 10.55 2.63
C GLU A 15 -0.45 9.84 3.98
N GLU A 16 -0.66 8.52 4.00
CA GLU A 16 -0.52 7.72 5.23
C GLU A 16 0.90 7.78 5.78
N LEU A 17 1.93 7.60 4.95
CA LEU A 17 3.32 7.72 5.39
C LEU A 17 3.64 9.12 5.96
N THR A 18 3.18 10.17 5.29
CA THR A 18 3.37 11.55 5.73
C THR A 18 2.70 11.80 7.08
N ARG A 19 1.49 11.28 7.27
CA ARG A 19 0.76 11.36 8.53
C ARG A 19 1.48 10.60 9.64
N THR A 20 1.89 9.36 9.38
CA THR A 20 2.63 8.53 10.34
C THR A 20 3.89 9.22 10.84
N ILE A 21 4.69 9.78 9.92
CA ILE A 21 5.90 10.53 10.29
C ILE A 21 5.54 11.72 11.18
N ALA A 22 4.56 12.53 10.79
CA ALA A 22 4.15 13.70 11.57
C ALA A 22 3.64 13.33 12.97
N GLN A 23 2.92 12.22 13.11
CA GLN A 23 2.45 11.74 14.41
C GLN A 23 3.61 11.26 15.28
N ILE A 24 4.53 10.45 14.74
CA ILE A 24 5.74 10.03 15.46
C ILE A 24 6.55 11.24 15.95
N GLU A 25 6.67 12.28 15.13
CA GLU A 25 7.43 13.49 15.49
C GLU A 25 6.75 14.35 16.56
N SER A 26 5.42 14.32 16.65
CA SER A 26 4.64 15.28 17.45
C SER A 26 3.92 14.68 18.67
N GLU A 27 3.71 13.38 18.70
CA GLU A 27 2.99 12.67 19.76
C GLU A 27 3.97 11.81 20.59
N PRO A 28 4.38 12.26 21.80
CA PRO A 28 5.32 11.50 22.64
C PRO A 28 4.86 10.10 23.05
N GLU A 29 3.54 9.87 23.00
CA GLU A 29 2.88 8.61 23.34
C GLU A 29 2.55 7.76 22.11
N TYR A 30 3.03 8.14 20.91
CA TYR A 30 2.82 7.34 19.70
C TYR A 30 3.46 5.96 19.88
N GLY A 31 2.63 4.92 19.94
CA GLY A 31 3.02 3.59 20.36
C GLY A 31 3.12 2.59 19.20
N ASP A 32 3.55 1.38 19.55
CA ASP A 32 3.72 0.28 18.61
C ASP A 32 2.39 -0.12 17.94
N ILE A 33 1.26 0.01 18.63
CA ILE A 33 -0.06 -0.35 18.10
C ILE A 33 -0.48 0.62 17.00
N GLU A 34 -0.37 1.93 17.25
CA GLU A 34 -0.67 2.97 16.27
C GLU A 34 0.24 2.83 15.05
N PHE A 35 1.53 2.55 15.29
CA PHE A 35 2.50 2.30 14.25
C PHE A 35 2.15 1.06 13.41
N GLU A 36 1.82 -0.06 14.06
CA GLU A 36 1.43 -1.30 13.37
C GLU A 36 0.22 -1.08 12.46
N ILE A 37 -0.81 -0.40 12.97
CA ILE A 37 -2.02 -0.08 12.20
C ILE A 37 -1.68 0.80 11.00
N ALA A 38 -0.87 1.85 11.21
CA ALA A 38 -0.48 2.75 10.14
C ALA A 38 0.33 2.03 9.05
N LEU A 39 1.25 1.15 9.43
CA LEU A 39 2.05 0.37 8.49
C LEU A 39 1.21 -0.68 7.76
N ALA A 40 0.24 -1.30 8.42
CA ALA A 40 -0.70 -2.21 7.77
C ALA A 40 -1.54 -1.50 6.70
N HIS A 41 -1.95 -0.25 6.94
CA HIS A 41 -2.62 0.59 5.93
C HIS A 41 -1.68 0.97 4.79
N LEU A 42 -0.47 1.43 5.12
CA LEU A 42 0.54 1.77 4.10
C LEU A 42 0.83 0.59 3.17
N TYR A 43 1.10 -0.59 3.74
CA TYR A 43 1.35 -1.80 2.96
C TYR A 43 0.13 -2.19 2.13
N SER A 44 -1.09 -2.05 2.67
CA SER A 44 -2.31 -2.30 1.90
C SER A 44 -2.33 -1.51 0.58
N HIS A 45 -2.00 -0.22 0.60
CA HIS A 45 -1.98 0.61 -0.60
C HIS A 45 -0.82 0.25 -1.55
N VAL A 46 0.40 0.12 -1.04
CA VAL A 46 1.59 -0.19 -1.86
C VAL A 46 1.48 -1.58 -2.49
N ASN A 47 1.04 -2.57 -1.72
CA ASN A 47 0.82 -3.93 -2.21
C ASN A 47 -0.29 -3.94 -3.27
N THR A 48 -1.39 -3.22 -3.02
CA THR A 48 -2.49 -3.14 -4.00
C THR A 48 -2.01 -2.53 -5.30
N ALA A 49 -1.27 -1.41 -5.27
CA ALA A 49 -0.70 -0.79 -6.46
C ALA A 49 0.16 -1.78 -7.28
N TRP A 50 0.96 -2.61 -6.62
CA TRP A 50 1.77 -3.62 -7.28
C TRP A 50 0.96 -4.79 -7.81
N ASN A 51 0.17 -5.46 -6.96
CA ASN A 51 -0.50 -6.71 -7.29
C ASN A 51 -1.63 -6.54 -8.31
N SER A 52 -2.23 -5.34 -8.37
CA SER A 52 -3.32 -5.02 -9.32
C SER A 52 -2.84 -4.24 -10.55
N ARG A 53 -1.52 -4.03 -10.73
CA ARG A 53 -0.95 -3.17 -11.80
C ARG A 53 -1.42 -3.49 -13.22
N GLY A 54 -1.87 -4.73 -13.47
CA GLY A 54 -2.35 -5.21 -14.76
C GLY A 54 -3.86 -5.10 -14.98
N VAL A 55 -4.64 -4.75 -13.95
CA VAL A 55 -6.12 -4.72 -13.99
C VAL A 55 -6.59 -3.49 -14.77
N ASP A 56 -7.56 -3.65 -15.67
CA ASP A 56 -8.15 -2.51 -16.39
C ASP A 56 -9.05 -1.64 -15.49
N ASP A 57 -9.30 -0.40 -15.92
CA ASP A 57 -10.07 0.59 -15.13
C ASP A 57 -11.50 0.11 -14.81
N ALA A 58 -12.14 -0.61 -15.73
CA ALA A 58 -13.50 -1.09 -15.55
C ALA A 58 -13.58 -2.16 -14.45
N SER A 59 -12.56 -3.01 -14.37
CA SER A 59 -12.48 -4.13 -13.42
C SER A 59 -12.01 -3.68 -12.04
N ALA A 60 -11.17 -2.64 -11.96
CA ALA A 60 -10.66 -2.13 -10.68
C ALA A 60 -11.78 -1.57 -9.78
N GLY A 61 -12.76 -0.88 -10.36
CA GLY A 61 -13.89 -0.30 -9.62
C GLY A 61 -14.98 -1.31 -9.21
N THR A 62 -14.92 -2.53 -9.72
CA THR A 62 -15.92 -3.59 -9.45
C THR A 62 -15.29 -4.82 -8.81
N ALA A 63 -14.07 -4.68 -8.28
CA ALA A 63 -13.36 -5.78 -7.65
C ALA A 63 -14.11 -6.29 -6.41
N SER A 64 -14.14 -7.60 -6.27
CA SER A 64 -14.68 -8.31 -5.11
C SER A 64 -13.76 -8.14 -3.89
N ASP A 65 -14.31 -8.40 -2.70
CA ASP A 65 -13.53 -8.43 -1.46
C ASP A 65 -12.37 -9.42 -1.54
N ASP A 66 -12.56 -10.58 -2.20
CA ASP A 66 -11.51 -11.58 -2.42
C ASP A 66 -10.38 -11.05 -3.32
N GLU A 67 -10.71 -10.24 -4.34
CA GLU A 67 -9.73 -9.56 -5.17
C GLU A 67 -8.94 -8.53 -4.39
N PHE A 68 -9.61 -7.69 -3.61
CA PHE A 68 -8.94 -6.73 -2.73
C PHE A 68 -8.06 -7.42 -1.68
N CYS A 69 -8.53 -8.50 -1.06
CA CYS A 69 -7.74 -9.30 -0.13
C CYS A 69 -6.45 -9.82 -0.77
N ARG A 70 -6.52 -10.32 -2.01
CA ARG A 70 -5.32 -10.75 -2.75
C ARG A 70 -4.40 -9.59 -3.09
N TRP A 71 -4.94 -8.44 -3.47
CA TRP A 71 -4.12 -7.28 -3.84
C TRP A 71 -3.37 -6.67 -2.65
N ARG A 72 -3.95 -6.72 -1.44
CA ARG A 72 -3.32 -6.20 -0.23
C ARG A 72 -2.20 -7.09 0.32
N ALA A 73 -2.10 -8.34 -0.11
CA ALA A 73 -1.08 -9.27 0.35
C ALA A 73 0.34 -8.84 -0.07
N PHE A 74 1.35 -9.19 0.72
CA PHE A 74 2.73 -8.90 0.34
C PHE A 74 3.07 -9.52 -1.04
N PRO A 75 3.69 -8.74 -1.94
CA PRO A 75 4.11 -9.24 -3.25
C PRO A 75 5.06 -10.43 -3.12
N VAL A 76 4.86 -11.45 -3.95
CA VAL A 76 5.72 -12.65 -4.02
C VAL A 76 6.55 -12.72 -5.29
N ASP A 77 6.34 -11.77 -6.22
CA ASP A 77 6.91 -11.72 -7.56
C ASP A 77 7.83 -10.49 -7.77
N ILE A 78 8.18 -9.77 -6.70
CA ILE A 78 9.23 -8.75 -6.73
C ILE A 78 10.57 -9.47 -6.62
N ALA A 79 11.42 -9.32 -7.63
CA ALA A 79 12.72 -9.97 -7.66
C ALA A 79 13.64 -9.44 -6.55
N ASP A 80 14.23 -10.35 -5.78
CA ASP A 80 15.22 -10.05 -4.74
C ASP A 80 16.60 -9.63 -5.31
N THR A 81 16.73 -9.60 -6.63
CA THR A 81 17.98 -9.24 -7.33
C THR A 81 18.44 -7.80 -7.10
N TYR A 82 17.65 -6.98 -6.41
CA TYR A 82 17.97 -5.58 -6.11
C TYR A 82 18.45 -5.34 -4.66
N PHE A 83 18.46 -6.37 -3.79
CA PHE A 83 18.88 -6.25 -2.39
C PHE A 83 20.21 -6.95 -2.05
N ASN A 84 20.84 -7.63 -3.03
CA ASN A 84 22.16 -8.24 -2.90
C ASN A 84 23.26 -7.38 -3.57
N GLY A 85 23.42 -6.14 -3.09
CA GLY A 85 24.48 -5.19 -3.51
C GLY A 85 25.42 -4.84 -2.38
#